data_AF-A0A2Y8ZWG9-F1
#
_entry.id   AF-A0A2Y8ZWG9-F1
#
_cell.length_a   1.000
_cell.length_b   1.000
_cell.length_c   1.000
_cell.angle_alpha   90.00
_cell.angle_beta   90.00
_cell.angle_gamma   90.00
#
_symmetry.space_group_name_H-M   'P 1'
#
loop_
_entity.id
_entity.type
_entity.pdbx_description
1 polymer ?
#
loop_
_entity_poly.entity_id
_entity_poly.type
_entity_poly.pdbx_seq_one_letter_code
_entity_poly.pdbx_strand_id
1 'polypeptide(L)'
;MSYVPAPYAPVPWLMRVWRHCAPDVDLRTQRNIAPLMRVYPGVPKDLSHTTLSRYENGTVPVTLELVTAFEQVLGLAPGIIGAHLEDTDVVQIDRWQRRAFLDGVDRGLDGPDWQRLSHLLTAPTGGLVLRSDDTQALIARLMTEMTVSLGPAYQFRMQALIRLAKDEFTRDLVGDAIEAHLSACGYSVIGDALELLPKAHHPRTAGVLMDSYEKLEGVALMLSAGAIEMAIIEDQISPVFWARLSEQLLADLSQPDSARYRPATLIFDLLPRPVQAHLIGRLGDSARQALTELRKAHSAVVRSPEEVRVLRARCDRIAEMLLEQTRPHRPATLTEGLIYWLREALADEHLPLEGAIVLASSPFADALSHHLERHDRDLPGAEVTLNSCQRYDASSLADAYRTAEPSDRARLLVPLAHNRAFPHDLDLRTETQAPDVEHRRLLYAAGMSAHPGLATLAQEPGLTPFERQAAGWWSRVEIPPA
;
A
#
# COMPACT_ATOMS: atom_id res chain seq x y z
N MET A 1 -7.55 3.23 22.75
CA MET A 1 -8.15 1.96 22.27
C MET A 1 -7.15 0.85 22.54
N SER A 2 -7.52 -0.16 23.32
CA SER A 2 -6.69 -1.35 23.52
C SER A 2 -6.77 -2.21 22.26
N TYR A 3 -5.71 -2.19 21.45
CA TYR A 3 -5.55 -3.03 20.26
C TYR A 3 -5.60 -4.50 20.71
N VAL A 4 -6.70 -5.18 20.41
CA VAL A 4 -6.76 -6.64 20.54
C VAL A 4 -5.78 -7.15 19.48
N PRO A 5 -4.70 -7.85 19.83
CA PRO A 5 -3.78 -8.37 18.82
C PRO A 5 -4.59 -9.19 17.83
N ALA A 6 -4.57 -8.78 16.55
CA ALA A 6 -5.27 -9.49 15.50
C ALA A 6 -4.86 -10.98 15.59
N PRO A 7 -5.82 -11.92 15.62
CA PRO A 7 -5.51 -13.34 15.85
C PRO A 7 -4.61 -13.97 14.77
N TYR A 8 -4.34 -13.23 13.68
CA TYR A 8 -3.53 -13.66 12.55
C TYR A 8 -2.60 -12.51 12.13
N ALA A 9 -1.39 -12.46 12.67
CA ALA A 9 -0.36 -11.61 12.08
C ALA A 9 -0.07 -12.08 10.63
N PRO A 10 0.07 -11.17 9.65
CA PRO A 10 0.23 -11.51 8.23
C PRO A 10 1.33 -12.55 7.97
N VAL A 11 2.55 -12.29 8.45
CA VAL A 11 3.72 -13.12 8.16
C VAL A 11 3.59 -14.56 8.69
N PRO A 12 3.31 -14.80 9.99
CA PRO A 12 3.08 -16.15 10.50
C PRO A 12 1.99 -16.92 9.73
N TRP A 13 0.88 -16.25 9.38
CA TRP A 13 -0.20 -16.87 8.61
C TRP A 13 0.25 -17.21 7.18
N LEU A 14 0.94 -16.29 6.49
CA LEU A 14 1.48 -16.49 5.15
C LEU A 14 2.48 -17.66 5.10
N MET A 15 3.43 -17.72 6.05
CA MET A 15 4.35 -18.86 6.15
C MET A 15 3.59 -20.18 6.26
N ARG A 16 2.61 -20.24 7.18
CA ARG A 16 1.81 -21.45 7.41
C ARG A 16 1.05 -21.87 6.15
N VAL A 17 0.34 -20.95 5.50
CA VAL A 17 -0.50 -21.28 4.33
C VAL A 17 0.34 -21.69 3.14
N TRP A 18 1.46 -21.02 2.86
CA TRP A 18 2.37 -21.40 1.78
C TRP A 18 2.96 -22.79 2.00
N ARG A 19 3.40 -23.11 3.22
CA ARG A 19 3.86 -24.48 3.53
C ARG A 19 2.78 -25.52 3.29
N HIS A 20 1.55 -25.28 3.76
CA HIS A 20 0.47 -26.25 3.59
C HIS A 20 0.04 -26.42 2.12
N CYS A 21 0.20 -25.37 1.31
CA CYS A 21 -0.10 -25.38 -0.12
C CYS A 21 1.13 -25.72 -1.00
N ALA A 22 2.27 -26.08 -0.40
CA ALA A 22 3.49 -26.36 -1.14
C ALA A 22 3.23 -27.45 -2.21
N PRO A 23 3.69 -27.26 -3.46
CA PRO A 23 3.54 -28.26 -4.51
C PRO A 23 4.17 -29.60 -4.13
N ASP A 24 5.35 -29.54 -3.50
CA ASP A 24 6.01 -30.71 -2.92
C ASP A 24 5.35 -31.08 -1.57
N VAL A 25 4.80 -32.29 -1.50
CA VAL A 25 4.11 -32.81 -0.32
C VAL A 25 5.08 -32.97 0.85
N ASP A 26 6.36 -33.26 0.61
CA ASP A 26 7.35 -33.41 1.67
C ASP A 26 7.61 -32.07 2.36
N LEU A 27 7.55 -30.96 1.64
CA LEU A 27 7.70 -29.63 2.23
C LEU A 27 6.50 -29.22 3.08
N ARG A 28 5.34 -29.90 3.00
CA ARG A 28 4.15 -29.50 3.78
C ARG A 28 4.30 -29.69 5.28
N THR A 29 5.38 -30.30 5.76
CA THR A 29 5.62 -30.50 7.19
C THR A 29 6.81 -29.69 7.69
N GLN A 30 6.67 -29.10 8.88
CA GLN A 30 7.75 -28.37 9.56
C GLN A 30 8.96 -29.27 9.84
N ARG A 31 8.75 -30.59 10.00
CA ARG A 31 9.82 -31.58 10.22
C ARG A 31 10.76 -31.68 9.04
N ASN A 32 10.25 -31.51 7.82
CA ASN A 32 11.04 -31.62 6.59
C ASN A 32 11.64 -30.27 6.18
N ILE A 33 10.91 -29.16 6.36
CA ILE A 33 11.43 -27.82 6.03
C ILE A 33 12.53 -27.36 6.99
N ALA A 34 12.36 -27.54 8.30
CA ALA A 34 13.28 -26.96 9.27
C ALA A 34 14.75 -27.38 9.06
N PRO A 35 15.09 -28.66 8.76
CA PRO A 35 16.46 -29.06 8.41
C PRO A 35 17.01 -28.36 7.17
N LEU A 36 16.19 -28.17 6.14
CA LEU A 36 16.59 -27.51 4.89
C LEU A 36 16.90 -26.03 5.12
N MET A 37 16.13 -25.36 5.97
CA MET A 37 16.36 -23.94 6.30
C MET A 37 17.69 -23.70 7.03
N ARG A 38 18.20 -24.67 7.81
CA ARG A 38 19.44 -24.50 8.62
C ARG A 38 20.70 -24.26 7.79
N VAL A 39 20.69 -24.59 6.49
CA VAL A 39 21.85 -24.38 5.62
C VAL A 39 22.01 -22.90 5.26
N TYR A 40 20.95 -22.10 5.36
CA TYR A 40 20.97 -20.71 4.99
C TYR A 40 21.64 -19.83 6.08
N PRO A 41 22.32 -18.74 5.68
CA PRO A 41 22.86 -17.75 6.60
C PRO A 41 21.74 -17.08 7.43
N GLY A 42 22.04 -16.70 8.68
CA GLY A 42 21.08 -16.03 9.58
C GLY A 42 20.05 -16.95 10.24
N VAL A 43 19.80 -18.15 9.68
CA VAL A 43 18.90 -19.13 10.29
C VAL A 43 19.59 -19.87 11.44
N PRO A 44 18.95 -20.02 12.63
CA PRO A 44 19.49 -20.78 13.74
C PRO A 44 19.84 -22.22 13.34
N LYS A 45 21.07 -22.67 13.65
CA LYS A 45 21.54 -24.01 13.28
C LYS A 45 20.80 -25.13 14.01
N ASP A 46 20.16 -24.82 15.12
CA ASP A 46 19.32 -25.69 15.94
C ASP A 46 17.82 -25.53 15.63
N LEU A 47 17.43 -24.82 14.56
CA LEU A 47 16.03 -24.60 14.18
C LEU A 47 15.27 -25.92 14.11
N SER A 48 14.45 -26.21 15.12
CA SER A 48 13.65 -27.42 15.21
C SER A 48 12.25 -27.22 14.63
N HIS A 49 11.52 -28.30 14.38
CA HIS A 49 10.13 -28.20 13.90
C HIS A 49 9.21 -27.51 14.91
N THR A 50 9.45 -27.68 16.22
CA THR A 50 8.68 -26.97 17.26
C THR A 50 9.02 -25.48 17.28
N THR A 51 10.28 -25.11 17.06
CA THR A 51 10.69 -23.71 16.89
C THR A 51 10.06 -23.09 15.64
N LEU A 52 10.08 -23.80 14.50
CA LEU A 52 9.41 -23.35 13.28
C LEU A 52 7.89 -23.15 13.48
N SER A 53 7.25 -24.08 14.19
CA SER A 53 5.84 -23.94 14.57
C SER A 53 5.57 -22.69 15.42
N ARG A 54 6.50 -22.32 16.29
CA ARG A 54 6.37 -21.10 17.10
C ARG A 54 6.41 -19.82 16.25
N TYR A 55 7.26 -19.78 15.22
CA TYR A 55 7.30 -18.68 14.25
C TYR A 55 6.00 -18.61 13.43
N GLU A 56 5.55 -19.74 12.88
CA GLU A 56 4.31 -19.81 12.09
C GLU A 56 3.04 -19.52 12.91
N ASN A 57 3.10 -19.58 14.23
CA ASN A 57 2.01 -19.20 15.13
C ASN A 57 2.17 -17.80 15.73
N GLY A 58 3.19 -17.04 15.33
CA GLY A 58 3.43 -15.68 15.83
C GLY A 58 3.85 -15.64 17.31
N THR A 59 4.23 -16.77 17.90
CA THR A 59 4.66 -16.83 19.31
C THR A 59 6.12 -16.41 19.51
N VAL A 60 6.85 -16.25 18.41
CA VAL A 60 8.21 -15.71 18.35
C VAL A 60 8.28 -14.80 17.12
N PRO A 61 8.92 -13.61 17.22
CA PRO A 61 9.14 -12.73 16.07
C PRO A 61 9.90 -13.43 14.95
N VAL A 62 9.53 -13.15 13.70
CA VAL A 62 10.09 -13.79 12.50
C VAL A 62 11.10 -12.84 11.89
N THR A 63 12.34 -13.26 11.61
CA THR A 63 13.33 -12.37 10.98
C THR A 63 13.28 -12.44 9.45
N LEU A 64 13.81 -11.42 8.78
CA LEU A 64 13.94 -11.39 7.33
C LEU A 64 14.75 -12.57 6.77
N GLU A 65 15.84 -12.97 7.44
CA GLU A 65 16.66 -14.13 7.03
C GLU A 65 15.87 -15.43 7.12
N LEU A 66 15.06 -15.58 8.18
CA LEU A 66 14.20 -16.75 8.36
C LEU A 66 13.14 -16.82 7.25
N VAL A 67 12.48 -15.71 6.93
CA VAL A 67 11.49 -15.68 5.84
C VAL A 67 12.14 -15.90 4.48
N THR A 68 13.28 -15.28 4.22
CA THR A 68 14.03 -15.45 2.97
C THR A 68 14.41 -16.92 2.77
N ALA A 69 14.93 -17.58 3.81
CA ALA A 69 15.25 -19.01 3.75
C ALA A 69 13.99 -19.87 3.55
N PHE A 70 12.86 -19.47 4.13
CA PHE A 70 11.58 -20.16 3.98
C PHE A 70 11.06 -20.08 2.54
N GLU A 71 11.06 -18.88 1.95
CA GLU A 71 10.70 -18.64 0.55
C GLU A 71 11.62 -19.44 -0.39
N GLN A 72 12.93 -19.44 -0.15
CA GLN A 72 13.90 -20.20 -0.95
C GLN A 72 13.70 -21.71 -0.86
N VAL A 73 13.44 -22.26 0.34
CA VAL A 73 13.15 -23.70 0.51
C VAL A 73 11.86 -24.10 -0.21
N LEU A 74 10.85 -23.23 -0.21
CA LEU A 74 9.58 -23.48 -0.89
C LEU A 74 9.58 -23.13 -2.39
N GLY A 75 10.66 -22.53 -2.91
CA GLY A 75 10.75 -22.09 -4.30
C GLY A 75 9.79 -20.92 -4.62
N LEU A 76 9.51 -20.06 -3.64
CA LEU A 76 8.63 -18.91 -3.81
C LEU A 76 9.37 -17.72 -4.44
N ALA A 77 8.61 -16.81 -5.04
CA ALA A 77 9.14 -15.52 -5.47
C ALA A 77 9.66 -14.73 -4.25
N PRO A 78 10.83 -14.07 -4.34
CA PRO A 78 11.37 -13.30 -3.23
C PRO A 78 10.40 -12.24 -2.73
N GLY A 79 10.20 -12.18 -1.41
CA GLY A 79 9.40 -11.17 -0.75
C GLY A 79 7.91 -11.39 -0.70
N ILE A 80 7.40 -12.46 -1.29
CA ILE A 80 5.97 -12.77 -1.24
C ILE A 80 5.45 -12.87 0.21
N ILE A 81 6.31 -13.27 1.15
CA ILE A 81 6.04 -13.23 2.59
C ILE A 81 6.83 -12.08 3.23
N GLY A 82 8.10 -11.93 2.87
CA GLY A 82 9.03 -11.03 3.55
C GLY A 82 8.64 -9.55 3.52
N ALA A 83 7.89 -9.14 2.50
CA ALA A 83 7.48 -7.75 2.34
C ALA A 83 6.39 -7.29 3.34
N HIS A 84 5.83 -8.23 4.10
CA HIS A 84 4.88 -7.98 5.20
C HIS A 84 5.56 -7.93 6.58
N LEU A 85 6.88 -8.05 6.64
CA LEU A 85 7.62 -7.91 7.91
C LEU A 85 7.59 -6.45 8.36
N GLU A 86 7.20 -6.26 9.62
CA GLU A 86 7.15 -4.95 10.27
C GLU A 86 8.51 -4.56 10.88
N ASP A 87 8.57 -3.33 11.39
CA ASP A 87 9.79 -2.65 11.83
C ASP A 87 10.59 -3.37 12.94
N THR A 88 9.97 -4.31 13.66
CA THR A 88 10.49 -4.90 14.90
C THR A 88 11.65 -5.88 14.73
N ASP A 89 12.03 -6.22 13.50
CA ASP A 89 13.03 -7.25 13.27
C ASP A 89 14.46 -6.69 13.32
N VAL A 90 15.32 -7.32 14.12
CA VAL A 90 16.72 -6.94 14.24
C VAL A 90 17.53 -7.71 13.20
N VAL A 91 17.94 -7.04 12.13
CA VAL A 91 18.89 -7.60 11.15
C VAL A 91 20.32 -7.40 11.69
N GLN A 92 21.01 -8.50 12.00
CA GLN A 92 22.43 -8.47 12.34
C GLN A 92 23.28 -8.70 11.08
N ILE A 93 23.96 -7.66 10.61
CA ILE A 93 24.84 -7.73 9.44
C ILE A 93 26.29 -7.63 9.90
N ASP A 94 27.07 -8.68 9.63
CA ASP A 94 28.50 -8.69 9.93
C ASP A 94 29.31 -7.75 9.00
N ARG A 95 30.58 -7.54 9.34
CA ARG A 95 31.46 -6.63 8.58
C ARG A 95 31.66 -7.04 7.11
N TRP A 96 31.70 -8.33 6.81
CA TRP A 96 31.97 -8.85 5.47
C TRP A 96 30.72 -8.76 4.60
N GLN A 97 29.57 -9.12 5.15
CA GLN A 97 28.26 -8.96 4.51
C GLN A 97 28.01 -7.50 4.14
N ARG A 98 28.36 -6.57 5.04
CA ARG A 98 28.24 -5.13 4.76
C ARG A 98 29.09 -4.69 3.58
N ARG A 99 30.35 -5.13 3.51
CA ARG A 99 31.24 -4.74 2.40
C ARG A 99 30.73 -5.27 1.06
N ALA A 100 30.37 -6.55 1.01
CA ALA A 100 29.81 -7.17 -0.19
C ALA A 100 28.50 -6.49 -0.64
N PHE A 101 27.68 -6.07 0.33
CA PHE A 101 26.45 -5.30 0.07
C PHE A 101 26.75 -3.92 -0.54
N LEU A 102 27.69 -3.17 0.04
CA LEU A 102 28.07 -1.85 -0.46
C LEU A 102 28.67 -1.90 -1.87
N ASP A 103 29.50 -2.91 -2.16
CA ASP A 103 30.03 -3.15 -3.51
C ASP A 103 28.90 -3.53 -4.51
N GLY A 104 27.69 -3.83 -4.03
CA GLY A 104 26.49 -4.12 -4.81
C GLY A 104 25.62 -2.91 -5.11
N VAL A 105 25.68 -1.84 -4.30
CA VAL A 105 24.75 -0.69 -4.40
C VAL A 105 24.77 -0.03 -5.79
N ASP A 106 25.96 0.06 -6.39
CA ASP A 106 26.14 0.64 -7.73
C ASP A 106 25.52 -0.21 -8.85
N ARG A 107 25.27 -1.51 -8.61
CA ARG A 107 24.67 -2.43 -9.59
C ARG A 107 23.14 -2.41 -9.57
N GLY A 108 22.55 -1.62 -8.67
CA GLY A 108 21.11 -1.57 -8.43
C GLY A 108 20.71 -2.33 -7.18
N LEU A 109 19.63 -1.88 -6.55
CA LEU A 109 19.05 -2.49 -5.35
C LEU A 109 17.66 -3.03 -5.70
N ASP A 110 17.41 -4.28 -5.33
CA ASP A 110 16.06 -4.84 -5.36
C ASP A 110 15.28 -4.49 -4.08
N GLY A 111 14.05 -4.99 -3.96
CA GLY A 111 13.23 -4.77 -2.76
C GLY A 111 13.91 -5.24 -1.46
N PRO A 112 14.28 -6.53 -1.35
CA PRO A 112 15.02 -7.04 -0.18
C PRO A 112 16.29 -6.25 0.15
N ASP A 113 17.05 -5.82 -0.85
CA ASP A 113 18.26 -5.03 -0.67
C ASP A 113 17.96 -3.65 -0.06
N TRP A 114 16.87 -2.98 -0.47
CA TRP A 114 16.43 -1.74 0.17
C TRP A 114 16.05 -1.92 1.63
N GLN A 115 15.35 -3.02 1.97
CA GLN A 115 15.05 -3.32 3.36
C GLN A 115 16.34 -3.51 4.16
N ARG A 116 17.30 -4.31 3.67
CA ARG A 116 18.60 -4.50 4.34
C ARG A 116 19.38 -3.19 4.48
N LEU A 117 19.39 -2.33 3.46
CA LEU A 117 20.07 -1.04 3.52
C LEU A 117 19.44 -0.14 4.58
N SER A 118 18.10 -0.03 4.64
CA SER A 118 17.44 0.76 5.68
C SER A 118 17.79 0.26 7.08
N HIS A 119 17.83 -1.06 7.32
CA HIS A 119 18.33 -1.61 8.59
C HIS A 119 19.77 -1.21 8.90
N LEU A 120 20.66 -1.23 7.90
CA LEU A 120 22.04 -0.81 8.09
C LEU A 120 22.14 0.68 8.46
N LEU A 121 21.35 1.53 7.81
CA LEU A 121 21.37 2.98 8.03
C LEU A 121 20.79 3.37 9.39
N THR A 122 19.78 2.64 9.89
CA THR A 122 19.10 2.95 11.16
C THR A 122 19.57 2.09 12.32
N ALA A 123 20.61 1.26 12.15
CA ALA A 123 21.10 0.38 13.22
C ALA A 123 21.78 1.20 14.34
N PRO A 124 21.35 1.07 15.61
CA PRO A 124 21.85 1.90 16.70
C PRO A 124 23.33 1.62 17.04
N THR A 125 23.81 0.41 16.76
CA THR A 125 25.22 0.05 16.95
C THR A 125 25.76 -0.65 15.73
N GLY A 126 26.93 -0.21 15.28
CA GLY A 126 27.57 -0.76 14.11
C GLY A 126 26.77 -0.53 12.83
N GLY A 127 25.91 0.49 12.73
CA GLY A 127 25.25 0.84 11.46
C GLY A 127 26.22 1.28 10.36
N LEU A 128 25.67 1.52 9.18
CA LEU A 128 26.35 2.14 8.05
C LEU A 128 26.22 3.66 8.19
N VAL A 129 27.35 4.36 8.27
CA VAL A 129 27.38 5.82 8.25
C VAL A 129 27.84 6.28 6.86
N LEU A 130 26.94 6.90 6.11
CA LEU A 130 27.23 7.53 4.83
C LEU A 130 27.31 9.05 4.98
N ARG A 131 27.82 9.74 3.97
CA ARG A 131 27.72 11.20 3.91
C ARG A 131 26.25 11.59 3.73
N SER A 132 25.85 12.75 4.27
CA SER A 132 24.47 13.23 4.15
C SER A 132 24.00 13.29 2.68
N ASP A 133 24.86 13.76 1.77
CA ASP A 133 24.55 13.86 0.33
C ASP A 133 24.24 12.48 -0.28
N ASP A 134 25.02 11.45 0.09
CA ASP A 134 24.85 10.08 -0.41
C ASP A 134 23.56 9.46 0.16
N THR A 135 23.29 9.65 1.46
CA THR A 135 22.06 9.20 2.10
C THR A 135 20.82 9.87 1.47
N GLN A 136 20.89 11.18 1.23
CA GLN A 136 19.81 11.93 0.60
C GLN A 136 19.55 11.42 -0.83
N ALA A 137 20.60 11.18 -1.61
CA ALA A 137 20.48 10.62 -2.95
C ALA A 137 19.85 9.21 -2.93
N LEU A 138 20.23 8.36 -1.97
CA LEU A 138 19.64 7.03 -1.79
C LEU A 138 18.16 7.10 -1.40
N ILE A 139 17.78 7.98 -0.48
CA ILE A 139 16.37 8.15 -0.07
C ILE A 139 15.52 8.69 -1.24
N ALA A 140 16.04 9.68 -1.98
CA ALA A 140 15.34 10.21 -3.16
C ALA A 140 15.15 9.15 -4.26
N ARG A 141 16.18 8.30 -4.46
CA ARG A 141 16.10 7.15 -5.36
C ARG A 141 15.07 6.14 -4.87
N LEU A 142 15.11 5.75 -3.60
CA LEU A 142 14.15 4.82 -2.99
C LEU A 142 12.71 5.33 -3.11
N MET A 143 12.46 6.62 -2.86
CA MET A 143 11.16 7.25 -3.04
C MET A 143 10.66 7.12 -4.48
N THR A 144 11.53 7.41 -5.46
CA THR A 144 11.21 7.27 -6.88
C THR A 144 10.93 5.81 -7.26
N GLU A 145 11.80 4.89 -6.85
CA GLU A 145 11.62 3.47 -7.16
C GLU A 145 10.36 2.89 -6.49
N MET A 146 10.02 3.30 -5.27
CA MET A 146 8.78 2.89 -4.60
C MET A 146 7.56 3.23 -5.46
N THR A 147 7.46 4.47 -5.94
CA THR A 147 6.31 4.95 -6.72
C THR A 147 6.10 4.26 -8.06
N VAL A 148 7.11 3.55 -8.57
CA VAL A 148 7.03 2.81 -9.84
C VAL A 148 7.13 1.29 -9.66
N SER A 149 7.18 0.83 -8.41
CA SER A 149 7.23 -0.58 -8.05
C SER A 149 5.83 -1.16 -7.91
N LEU A 150 5.73 -2.49 -8.02
CA LEU A 150 4.51 -3.25 -7.83
C LEU A 150 4.79 -4.46 -6.93
N GLY A 151 3.72 -5.06 -6.38
CA GLY A 151 3.80 -6.31 -5.62
C GLY A 151 4.79 -6.24 -4.44
N PRO A 152 5.56 -7.31 -4.18
CA PRO A 152 6.53 -7.35 -3.08
C PRO A 152 7.60 -6.26 -3.15
N ALA A 153 8.01 -5.87 -4.37
CA ALA A 153 9.05 -4.87 -4.57
C ALA A 153 8.60 -3.47 -4.12
N TYR A 154 7.31 -3.15 -4.27
CA TYR A 154 6.70 -1.94 -3.72
C TYR A 154 6.70 -1.98 -2.18
N GLN A 155 6.20 -3.07 -1.61
CA GLN A 155 6.06 -3.24 -0.17
C GLN A 155 7.39 -3.14 0.57
N PHE A 156 8.45 -3.80 0.08
CA PHE A 156 9.78 -3.68 0.68
C PHE A 156 10.31 -2.24 0.69
N ARG A 157 10.11 -1.51 -0.41
CA ARG A 157 10.55 -0.12 -0.53
C ARG A 157 9.75 0.81 0.38
N MET A 158 8.44 0.60 0.48
CA MET A 158 7.58 1.30 1.42
C MET A 158 8.03 1.04 2.87
N GLN A 159 8.26 -0.21 3.27
CA GLN A 159 8.74 -0.55 4.61
C GLN A 159 10.12 0.04 4.90
N ALA A 160 11.03 0.03 3.92
CA ALA A 160 12.33 0.69 4.03
C ALA A 160 12.19 2.20 4.27
N LEU A 161 11.29 2.89 3.55
CA LEU A 161 11.01 4.31 3.76
C LEU A 161 10.37 4.57 5.13
N ILE A 162 9.41 3.76 5.56
CA ILE A 162 8.78 3.88 6.89
C ILE A 162 9.83 3.78 7.99
N ARG A 163 10.77 2.83 7.88
CA ARG A 163 11.86 2.68 8.84
C ARG A 163 12.76 3.91 8.87
N LEU A 164 13.18 4.39 7.69
CA LEU A 164 14.00 5.60 7.58
C LEU A 164 13.26 6.87 8.06
N ALA A 165 11.94 6.91 7.90
CA ALA A 165 11.11 8.02 8.37
C ALA A 165 11.05 8.09 9.90
N LYS A 166 11.11 6.95 10.59
CA LYS A 166 11.07 6.89 12.07
C LYS A 166 12.42 7.11 12.73
N ASP A 167 13.52 6.94 12.01
CA ASP A 167 14.86 7.13 12.55
C ASP A 167 15.24 8.61 12.68
N GLU A 168 15.79 8.99 13.83
CA GLU A 168 16.08 10.39 14.16
C GLU A 168 17.05 11.07 13.17
N PHE A 169 17.99 10.32 12.59
CA PHE A 169 18.97 10.86 11.66
C PHE A 169 18.43 10.98 10.24
N THR A 170 17.65 10.01 9.77
CA THR A 170 17.15 10.00 8.38
C THR A 170 15.79 10.64 8.19
N ARG A 171 15.00 10.87 9.25
CA ARG A 171 13.63 11.38 9.13
C ARG A 171 13.50 12.69 8.35
N ASP A 172 14.43 13.63 8.56
CA ASP A 172 14.38 14.93 7.89
C ASP A 172 14.73 14.79 6.39
N LEU A 173 15.67 13.89 6.08
CA LEU A 173 16.02 13.56 4.70
C LEU A 173 14.85 12.88 3.96
N VAL A 174 14.07 12.05 4.66
CA VAL A 174 12.83 11.46 4.11
C VAL A 174 11.78 12.53 3.86
N GLY A 175 11.57 13.44 4.81
CA GLY A 175 10.67 14.59 4.63
C GLY A 175 11.04 15.45 3.42
N ASP A 176 12.32 15.79 3.28
CA ASP A 176 12.86 16.54 2.13
C ASP A 176 12.67 15.79 0.81
N ALA A 177 12.91 14.48 0.79
CA ALA A 177 12.73 13.65 -0.40
C ALA A 177 11.25 13.55 -0.81
N ILE A 178 10.32 13.45 0.15
CA ILE A 178 8.88 13.47 -0.13
C ILE A 178 8.47 14.81 -0.74
N GLU A 179 8.90 15.93 -0.17
CA GLU A 179 8.60 17.27 -0.71
C GLU A 179 9.15 17.46 -2.13
N ALA A 180 10.39 17.04 -2.36
CA ALA A 180 11.00 17.06 -3.68
C ALA A 180 10.23 16.17 -4.66
N HIS A 181 9.79 14.99 -4.21
CA HIS A 181 9.02 14.05 -5.03
C HIS A 181 7.64 14.62 -5.40
N LEU A 182 6.86 15.10 -4.43
CA LEU A 182 5.55 15.74 -4.66
C LEU A 182 5.67 16.91 -5.65
N SER A 183 6.73 17.70 -5.48
CA SER A 183 7.04 18.80 -6.39
C SER A 183 7.39 18.30 -7.79
N ALA A 184 8.10 17.18 -7.93
CA ALA A 184 8.60 16.67 -9.22
C ALA A 184 7.54 15.92 -10.04
N CYS A 185 6.72 15.08 -9.40
CA CYS A 185 5.81 14.15 -10.08
C CYS A 185 4.45 14.77 -10.47
N GLY A 186 4.27 16.08 -10.21
CA GLY A 186 3.03 16.81 -10.51
C GLY A 186 1.83 16.08 -9.93
N TYR A 187 1.94 15.66 -8.67
CA TYR A 187 0.99 14.86 -7.91
C TYR A 187 0.28 13.66 -8.60
N SER A 188 0.88 13.06 -9.63
CA SER A 188 0.33 11.85 -10.27
C SER A 188 0.48 10.60 -9.39
N VAL A 189 1.50 10.57 -8.53
CA VAL A 189 1.76 9.49 -7.55
C VAL A 189 1.99 10.08 -6.16
N ILE A 190 0.91 10.30 -5.42
CA ILE A 190 0.98 11.04 -4.14
C ILE A 190 0.43 10.32 -2.94
N GLY A 191 -0.35 9.25 -3.13
CA GLY A 191 -0.95 8.54 -2.01
C GLY A 191 0.13 8.12 -1.03
N ASP A 192 1.08 7.35 -1.53
CA ASP A 192 2.21 6.81 -0.77
C ASP A 192 3.09 7.91 -0.16
N ALA A 193 3.37 8.97 -0.93
CA ALA A 193 4.17 10.11 -0.49
C ALA A 193 3.49 10.85 0.67
N LEU A 194 2.19 11.15 0.54
CA LEU A 194 1.41 11.81 1.57
C LEU A 194 1.22 10.91 2.80
N GLU A 195 1.09 9.60 2.61
CA GLU A 195 1.01 8.62 3.69
C GLU A 195 2.32 8.53 4.49
N LEU A 196 3.47 8.71 3.85
CA LEU A 196 4.76 8.69 4.54
C LEU A 196 5.03 9.96 5.36
N LEU A 197 4.45 11.11 5.02
CA LEU A 197 4.70 12.38 5.71
C LEU A 197 4.38 12.33 7.22
N PRO A 198 3.20 11.82 7.64
CA PRO A 198 2.89 11.59 9.05
C PRO A 198 3.74 10.53 9.72
N LYS A 199 4.57 9.76 9.02
CA LYS A 199 5.47 8.78 9.66
C LYS A 199 6.87 9.36 9.87
N ALA A 200 7.22 10.41 9.14
CA ALA A 200 8.52 11.06 9.21
C ALA A 200 8.68 12.08 10.36
N HIS A 201 7.59 12.52 11.00
CA HIS A 201 7.63 13.61 12.00
C HIS A 201 8.38 14.88 11.50
N HIS A 202 8.39 15.13 10.18
CA HIS A 202 9.16 16.21 9.58
C HIS A 202 8.57 17.58 9.99
N PRO A 203 9.37 18.62 10.32
CA PRO A 203 8.85 19.92 10.78
C PRO A 203 7.91 20.60 9.78
N ARG A 204 8.04 20.28 8.48
CA ARG A 204 7.19 20.82 7.42
C ARG A 204 5.96 19.97 7.09
N THR A 205 5.80 18.77 7.67
CA THR A 205 4.66 17.86 7.43
C THR A 205 3.32 18.61 7.51
N ALA A 206 3.13 19.39 8.58
CA ALA A 206 1.95 20.21 8.78
C ALA A 206 1.67 21.18 7.60
N GLY A 207 2.70 21.90 7.14
CA GLY A 207 2.58 22.84 6.03
C GLY A 207 2.23 22.13 4.72
N VAL A 208 2.94 21.04 4.41
CA VAL A 208 2.76 20.27 3.17
C VAL A 208 1.39 19.61 3.11
N LEU A 209 0.91 19.02 4.21
CA LEU A 209 -0.41 18.40 4.26
C LEU A 209 -1.54 19.43 4.09
N MET A 210 -1.44 20.59 4.73
CA MET A 210 -2.45 21.64 4.55
C MET A 210 -2.43 22.24 3.14
N ASP A 211 -1.24 22.50 2.59
CA ASP A 211 -1.10 22.99 1.22
C ASP A 211 -1.65 21.99 0.20
N SER A 212 -1.40 20.70 0.42
CA SER A 212 -1.94 19.62 -0.42
C SER A 212 -3.46 19.55 -0.29
N TYR A 213 -3.99 19.57 0.93
CA TYR A 213 -5.43 19.56 1.16
C TYR A 213 -6.13 20.77 0.52
N GLU A 214 -5.53 21.96 0.59
CA GLU A 214 -6.09 23.18 -0.01
C GLU A 214 -6.00 23.19 -1.55
N LYS A 215 -4.98 22.60 -2.16
CA LYS A 215 -4.74 22.70 -3.62
C LYS A 215 -5.26 21.49 -4.41
N LEU A 216 -5.42 20.33 -3.78
CA LEU A 216 -5.79 19.10 -4.44
C LEU A 216 -7.32 18.93 -4.57
N GLU A 217 -7.72 18.11 -5.54
CA GLU A 217 -9.12 17.82 -5.86
C GLU A 217 -9.34 16.31 -6.05
N GLY A 218 -10.61 15.88 -6.06
CA GLY A 218 -11.00 14.49 -6.32
C GLY A 218 -10.32 13.47 -5.39
N VAL A 219 -9.78 12.40 -5.97
CA VAL A 219 -9.09 11.33 -5.21
C VAL A 219 -7.84 11.85 -4.49
N ALA A 220 -7.15 12.85 -5.06
CA ALA A 220 -5.94 13.43 -4.46
C ALA A 220 -6.26 14.13 -3.13
N LEU A 221 -7.39 14.84 -3.08
CA LEU A 221 -7.89 15.47 -1.86
C LEU A 221 -8.23 14.42 -0.78
N MET A 222 -8.86 13.31 -1.16
CA MET A 222 -9.17 12.22 -0.23
C MET A 222 -7.91 11.60 0.38
N LEU A 223 -6.86 11.39 -0.43
CA LEU A 223 -5.57 10.89 0.05
C LEU A 223 -4.91 11.89 1.01
N SER A 224 -4.98 13.19 0.70
CA SER A 224 -4.49 14.24 1.61
C SER A 224 -5.27 14.26 2.92
N ALA A 225 -6.58 14.04 2.89
CA ALA A 225 -7.40 13.95 4.11
C ALA A 225 -7.02 12.73 4.96
N GLY A 226 -6.80 11.57 4.34
CA GLY A 226 -6.30 10.37 5.02
C GLY A 226 -4.92 10.59 5.67
N ALA A 227 -4.02 11.30 5.00
CA ALA A 227 -2.73 11.67 5.59
C ALA A 227 -2.88 12.63 6.78
N ILE A 228 -3.83 13.57 6.74
CA ILE A 228 -4.15 14.43 7.90
C ILE A 228 -4.72 13.60 9.04
N GLU A 229 -5.61 12.65 8.76
CA GLU A 229 -6.12 11.69 9.74
C GLU A 229 -4.98 10.97 10.46
N MET A 230 -4.02 10.42 9.72
CA MET A 230 -2.88 9.76 10.34
C MET A 230 -2.02 10.73 11.17
N ALA A 231 -1.80 11.95 10.70
CA ALA A 231 -1.06 12.95 11.48
C ALA A 231 -1.75 13.30 12.80
N ILE A 232 -3.09 13.27 12.85
CA ILE A 232 -3.88 13.43 14.08
C ILE A 232 -3.69 12.22 14.99
N ILE A 233 -3.75 11.00 14.45
CA ILE A 233 -3.59 9.75 15.21
C ILE A 233 -2.19 9.65 15.84
N GLU A 234 -1.16 10.06 15.10
CA GLU A 234 0.25 10.04 15.53
C GLU A 234 0.65 11.26 16.40
N ASP A 235 -0.31 12.10 16.79
CA ASP A 235 -0.11 13.32 17.60
C ASP A 235 0.93 14.30 17.03
N GLN A 236 0.98 14.43 15.70
CA GLN A 236 1.93 15.31 15.00
C GLN A 236 1.41 16.72 14.76
N ILE A 237 0.31 17.09 15.43
CA ILE A 237 -0.41 18.30 15.10
C ILE A 237 0.04 19.48 15.97
N SER A 238 0.75 20.43 15.36
CA SER A 238 1.11 21.68 16.02
C SER A 238 -0.10 22.61 16.25
N PRO A 239 -0.06 23.54 17.23
CA PRO A 239 -1.13 24.51 17.42
C PRO A 239 -1.44 25.36 16.18
N VAL A 240 -0.42 25.69 15.37
CA VAL A 240 -0.57 26.45 14.12
C VAL A 240 -1.32 25.63 13.07
N PHE A 241 -0.98 24.33 12.95
CA PHE A 241 -1.73 23.44 12.07
C PHE A 241 -3.17 23.29 12.54
N TRP A 242 -3.42 23.14 13.85
CA TRP A 242 -4.77 23.05 14.40
C TRP A 242 -5.63 24.26 14.03
N ALA A 243 -5.09 25.47 14.13
CA ALA A 243 -5.79 26.69 13.76
C ALA A 243 -6.15 26.69 12.27
N ARG A 244 -5.17 26.45 11.39
CA ARG A 244 -5.36 26.43 9.93
C ARG A 244 -6.35 25.33 9.50
N LEU A 245 -6.20 24.12 10.04
CA LEU A 245 -7.10 23.00 9.78
C LEU A 245 -8.52 23.31 10.23
N SER A 246 -8.70 23.89 11.43
CA SER A 246 -10.03 24.24 11.94
C SER A 246 -10.73 25.29 11.08
N GLU A 247 -10.00 26.29 10.60
CA GLU A 247 -10.53 27.31 9.68
C GLU A 247 -10.94 26.70 8.34
N GLN A 248 -10.09 25.84 7.77
CA GLN A 248 -10.37 25.18 6.50
C GLN A 248 -11.55 24.19 6.62
N LEU A 249 -11.60 23.38 7.68
CA LEU A 249 -12.73 22.48 7.94
C LEU A 249 -14.03 23.27 8.14
N LEU A 250 -14.00 24.42 8.81
CA LEU A 250 -15.18 25.26 8.94
C LEU A 250 -15.68 25.75 7.57
N ALA A 251 -14.77 26.15 6.69
CA ALA A 251 -15.10 26.58 5.33
C ALA A 251 -15.71 25.43 4.51
N ASP A 252 -15.08 24.25 4.52
CA ASP A 252 -15.52 23.09 3.74
C ASP A 252 -16.82 22.49 4.28
N LEU A 253 -16.97 22.36 5.61
CA LEU A 253 -18.19 21.84 6.25
C LEU A 253 -19.37 22.81 6.12
N SER A 254 -19.13 24.09 5.88
CA SER A 254 -20.19 25.07 5.62
C SER A 254 -20.79 24.94 4.22
N GLN A 255 -20.23 24.10 3.35
CA GLN A 255 -20.67 23.90 1.97
C GLN A 255 -20.96 22.41 1.70
N PRO A 256 -22.13 21.88 2.13
CA PRO A 256 -22.47 20.45 1.99
C PRO A 256 -22.39 19.90 0.57
N ASP A 257 -22.61 20.75 -0.44
CA ASP A 257 -22.59 20.36 -1.86
C ASP A 257 -21.18 20.41 -2.47
N SER A 258 -20.17 20.84 -1.72
CA SER A 258 -18.79 20.90 -2.19
C SER A 258 -18.16 19.51 -2.23
N ALA A 259 -17.32 19.26 -3.25
CA ALA A 259 -16.49 18.05 -3.33
C ALA A 259 -15.56 17.89 -2.10
N ARG A 260 -15.28 18.97 -1.37
CA ARG A 260 -14.45 18.98 -0.16
C ARG A 260 -15.19 18.53 1.10
N TYR A 261 -16.52 18.55 1.08
CA TYR A 261 -17.34 18.26 2.25
C TYR A 261 -17.08 16.85 2.81
N ARG A 262 -17.03 15.84 1.94
CA ARG A 262 -16.76 14.45 2.35
C ARG A 262 -15.36 14.27 2.96
N PRO A 263 -14.24 14.69 2.33
CA PRO A 263 -12.93 14.69 2.98
C PRO A 263 -12.92 15.41 4.33
N ALA A 264 -13.55 16.59 4.42
CA ALA A 264 -13.64 17.35 5.67
C ALA A 264 -14.38 16.59 6.78
N THR A 265 -15.42 15.82 6.44
CA THR A 265 -16.17 15.03 7.43
C THR A 265 -15.35 13.86 7.99
N LEU A 266 -14.48 13.24 7.19
CA LEU A 266 -13.56 12.21 7.67
C LEU A 266 -12.62 12.77 8.73
N ILE A 267 -11.99 13.91 8.44
CA ILE A 267 -11.10 14.58 9.39
C ILE A 267 -11.88 15.02 10.64
N PHE A 268 -13.09 15.57 10.46
CA PHE A 268 -13.93 16.04 11.55
C PHE A 268 -14.23 14.97 12.60
N ASP A 269 -14.55 13.74 12.17
CA ASP A 269 -14.93 12.65 13.08
C ASP A 269 -13.77 12.21 14.00
N LEU A 270 -12.53 12.47 13.62
CA LEU A 270 -11.32 12.17 14.38
C LEU A 270 -10.92 13.26 15.37
N LEU A 271 -11.48 14.46 15.22
CA LEU A 271 -11.14 15.58 16.08
C LEU A 271 -11.53 15.31 17.54
N PRO A 272 -10.76 15.82 18.52
CA PRO A 272 -11.18 15.79 19.91
C PRO A 272 -12.57 16.43 20.09
N ARG A 273 -13.43 15.83 20.92
CA ARG A 273 -14.81 16.31 21.17
C ARG A 273 -14.91 17.83 21.45
N PRO A 274 -14.00 18.47 22.21
CA PRO A 274 -14.04 19.92 22.39
C PRO A 274 -13.86 20.71 21.09
N VAL A 275 -13.00 20.24 20.18
CA VAL A 275 -12.77 20.86 18.87
C VAL A 275 -13.98 20.65 17.96
N GLN A 276 -14.56 19.43 17.95
CA GLN A 276 -15.81 19.16 17.25
C GLN A 276 -16.94 20.09 17.72
N ALA A 277 -17.12 20.23 19.04
CA ALA A 277 -18.14 21.11 19.61
C ALA A 277 -17.90 22.59 19.25
N HIS A 278 -16.64 23.03 19.23
CA HIS A 278 -16.27 24.37 18.77
C HIS A 278 -16.66 24.61 17.30
N LEU A 279 -16.30 23.69 16.41
CA LEU A 279 -16.64 23.78 14.98
C LEU A 279 -18.16 23.74 14.76
N ILE A 280 -18.87 22.80 15.40
CA ILE A 280 -20.34 22.71 15.34
C ILE A 280 -20.98 24.02 15.82
N GLY A 281 -20.47 24.64 16.88
CA GLY A 281 -20.99 25.91 17.39
C GLY A 281 -20.86 27.08 16.40
N ARG A 282 -19.98 26.97 15.40
CA ARG A 282 -19.74 27.99 14.37
C ARG A 282 -20.40 27.68 13.03
N LEU A 283 -20.86 26.45 12.82
CA LEU A 283 -21.60 26.06 11.61
C LEU A 283 -23.02 26.65 11.62
N GLY A 284 -23.50 27.06 10.45
CA GLY A 284 -24.91 27.43 10.26
C GLY A 284 -25.85 26.23 10.39
N ASP A 285 -27.14 26.48 10.63
CA ASP A 285 -28.15 25.43 10.86
C ASP A 285 -28.19 24.38 9.75
N SER A 286 -28.13 24.82 8.49
CA SER A 286 -28.11 23.93 7.33
C SER A 286 -26.90 22.98 7.32
N ALA A 287 -25.69 23.51 7.55
CA ALA A 287 -24.48 22.71 7.61
C ALA A 287 -24.49 21.73 8.81
N ARG A 288 -25.01 22.15 9.97
CA ARG A 288 -25.19 21.26 11.13
C ARG A 288 -26.17 20.13 10.84
N GLN A 289 -27.27 20.43 10.15
CA GLN A 289 -28.23 19.43 9.74
C GLN A 289 -27.60 18.45 8.74
N ALA A 290 -26.90 18.95 7.71
CA ALA A 290 -26.21 18.11 6.73
C ALA A 290 -25.16 17.21 7.38
N LEU A 291 -24.39 17.70 8.35
CA LEU A 291 -23.41 16.90 9.08
C LEU A 291 -24.09 15.83 9.93
N THR A 292 -25.21 16.17 10.56
CA THR A 292 -26.02 15.21 11.33
C THR A 292 -26.61 14.13 10.43
N GLU A 293 -27.16 14.49 9.27
CA GLU A 293 -27.70 13.53 8.31
C GLU A 293 -26.61 12.67 7.69
N LEU A 294 -25.43 13.23 7.38
CA LEU A 294 -24.30 12.44 6.91
C LEU A 294 -23.82 11.46 7.99
N ARG A 295 -23.71 11.88 9.24
CA ARG A 295 -23.32 10.98 10.34
C ARG A 295 -24.38 9.91 10.59
N LYS A 296 -25.67 10.24 10.45
CA LYS A 296 -26.75 9.25 10.46
C LYS A 296 -26.63 8.29 9.28
N ALA A 297 -26.31 8.80 8.09
CA ALA A 297 -26.09 7.99 6.90
C ALA A 297 -24.88 7.08 7.07
N HIS A 298 -23.72 7.56 7.53
CA HIS A 298 -22.55 6.73 7.86
C HIS A 298 -22.83 5.75 9.00
N SER A 299 -23.59 6.16 10.02
CA SER A 299 -24.05 5.26 11.09
C SER A 299 -25.12 4.26 10.60
N ALA A 300 -25.78 4.54 9.49
CA ALA A 300 -26.73 3.65 8.81
C ALA A 300 -26.06 2.83 7.67
N VAL A 301 -24.87 3.24 7.22
CA VAL A 301 -23.89 2.43 6.48
C VAL A 301 -23.28 1.37 7.40
N VAL A 302 -23.62 1.38 8.71
CA VAL A 302 -23.66 0.15 9.49
C VAL A 302 -24.66 -0.78 8.79
N ARG A 303 -24.11 -1.60 7.91
CA ARG A 303 -24.83 -2.61 7.16
C ARG A 303 -25.77 -3.32 8.10
N SER A 304 -27.00 -3.52 7.64
CA SER A 304 -27.99 -4.26 8.39
C SER A 304 -27.38 -5.60 8.85
N PRO A 305 -27.80 -6.14 10.01
CA PRO A 305 -27.35 -7.45 10.45
C PRO A 305 -27.55 -8.55 9.41
N GLU A 306 -28.49 -8.36 8.47
CA GLU A 306 -28.70 -9.23 7.32
C GLU A 306 -27.61 -9.08 6.26
N GLU A 307 -27.30 -7.86 5.82
CA GLU A 307 -26.24 -7.60 4.84
C GLU A 307 -24.87 -8.09 5.35
N VAL A 308 -24.56 -7.84 6.62
CA VAL A 308 -23.35 -8.39 7.25
C VAL A 308 -23.34 -9.92 7.22
N ARG A 309 -24.48 -10.56 7.47
CA ARG A 309 -24.59 -12.03 7.41
C ARG A 309 -24.41 -12.56 5.99
N VAL A 310 -25.01 -11.90 5.00
CA VAL A 310 -24.90 -12.26 3.58
C VAL A 310 -23.45 -12.13 3.11
N LEU A 311 -22.76 -11.03 3.43
CA LEU A 311 -21.37 -10.82 3.05
C LEU A 311 -20.44 -11.83 3.74
N ARG A 312 -20.66 -12.13 5.02
CA ARG A 312 -19.94 -13.19 5.73
C ARG A 312 -20.15 -14.55 5.06
N ALA A 313 -21.39 -14.90 4.74
CA ALA A 313 -21.70 -16.16 4.07
C ALA A 313 -21.04 -16.25 2.68
N ARG A 314 -20.95 -15.14 1.93
CA ARG A 314 -20.21 -15.08 0.66
C ARG A 314 -18.71 -15.32 0.88
N CYS A 315 -18.08 -14.62 1.83
CA CYS A 315 -16.68 -14.83 2.19
C CYS A 315 -16.40 -16.28 2.63
N ASP A 316 -17.28 -16.87 3.42
CA ASP A 316 -17.16 -18.25 3.90
C ASP A 316 -17.23 -19.23 2.71
N ARG A 317 -18.14 -19.02 1.73
CA ARG A 317 -18.19 -19.83 0.50
C ARG A 317 -16.93 -19.69 -0.36
N ILE A 318 -16.39 -18.47 -0.50
CA ILE A 318 -15.12 -18.24 -1.21
C ILE A 318 -14.00 -18.99 -0.49
N ALA A 319 -13.92 -18.91 0.83
CA ALA A 319 -12.92 -19.62 1.63
C ALA A 319 -13.02 -21.14 1.43
N GLU A 320 -14.22 -21.72 1.50
CA GLU A 320 -14.46 -23.15 1.27
C GLU A 320 -13.99 -23.59 -0.12
N MET A 321 -14.29 -22.80 -1.16
CA MET A 321 -13.84 -23.05 -2.53
C MET A 321 -12.31 -23.02 -2.62
N LEU A 322 -11.66 -22.00 -2.09
CA LEU A 322 -10.19 -21.87 -2.12
C LEU A 322 -9.51 -23.02 -1.36
N LEU A 323 -10.07 -23.44 -0.21
CA LEU A 323 -9.56 -24.56 0.58
C LEU A 323 -9.82 -25.93 -0.06
N GLU A 324 -10.65 -26.04 -1.10
CA GLU A 324 -10.76 -27.26 -1.92
C GLU A 324 -9.42 -27.63 -2.56
N GLN A 325 -8.60 -26.62 -2.87
CA GLN A 325 -7.28 -26.80 -3.47
C GLN A 325 -6.25 -27.37 -2.47
N THR A 326 -6.53 -27.35 -1.16
CA THR A 326 -5.59 -27.76 -0.10
C THR A 326 -5.85 -29.16 0.47
N ARG A 327 -6.77 -29.92 -0.12
CA ARG A 327 -7.06 -31.31 0.32
C ARG A 327 -5.84 -32.22 0.10
N PRO A 328 -5.56 -33.17 1.01
CA PRO A 328 -6.37 -33.61 2.17
C PRO A 328 -6.01 -32.95 3.52
N HIS A 329 -5.14 -31.94 3.57
CA HIS A 329 -4.59 -31.42 4.84
C HIS A 329 -5.15 -30.04 5.18
N ARG A 330 -6.29 -30.02 5.85
CA ARG A 330 -7.00 -28.80 6.28
C ARG A 330 -6.95 -28.60 7.81
N PRO A 331 -5.88 -28.03 8.37
CA PRO A 331 -5.91 -27.57 9.74
C PRO A 331 -6.93 -26.42 9.90
N ALA A 332 -7.71 -26.46 10.98
CA ALA A 332 -8.76 -25.46 11.26
C ALA A 332 -8.21 -24.02 11.28
N THR A 333 -6.97 -23.84 11.73
CA THR A 333 -6.32 -22.52 11.83
C THR A 333 -6.00 -21.87 10.47
N LEU A 334 -5.94 -22.65 9.38
CA LEU A 334 -5.84 -22.07 8.03
C LEU A 334 -7.19 -21.50 7.58
N THR A 335 -8.28 -22.25 7.86
CA THR A 335 -9.64 -21.85 7.51
C THR A 335 -10.01 -20.55 8.20
N GLU A 336 -9.79 -20.46 9.51
CA GLU A 336 -10.15 -19.27 10.28
C GLU A 336 -9.36 -18.03 9.84
N GLY A 337 -8.06 -18.17 9.56
CA GLY A 337 -7.24 -17.06 9.06
C GLY A 337 -7.61 -16.62 7.63
N LEU A 338 -7.92 -17.56 6.73
CA LEU A 338 -8.40 -17.20 5.39
C LEU A 338 -9.75 -16.46 5.44
N ILE A 339 -10.68 -16.95 6.25
CA ILE A 339 -11.98 -16.28 6.46
C ILE A 339 -11.78 -14.88 7.05
N TYR A 340 -10.87 -14.73 8.02
CA TYR A 340 -10.52 -13.44 8.60
C TYR A 340 -10.07 -12.46 7.50
N TRP A 341 -9.04 -12.82 6.73
CA TRP A 341 -8.51 -11.94 5.69
C TRP A 341 -9.50 -11.67 4.54
N LEU A 342 -10.32 -12.65 4.15
CA LEU A 342 -11.39 -12.43 3.17
C LEU A 342 -12.43 -11.43 3.67
N ARG A 343 -12.80 -11.49 4.96
CA ARG A 343 -13.76 -10.54 5.53
C ARG A 343 -13.15 -9.15 5.63
N GLU A 344 -11.89 -9.04 6.02
CA GLU A 344 -11.18 -7.77 6.03
C GLU A 344 -11.12 -7.18 4.60
N ALA A 345 -10.68 -7.98 3.63
CA ALA A 345 -10.50 -7.53 2.24
C ALA A 345 -11.79 -7.25 1.48
N LEU A 346 -12.88 -8.02 1.71
CA LEU A 346 -14.08 -7.98 0.88
C LEU A 346 -15.31 -7.43 1.59
N ALA A 347 -15.31 -7.41 2.92
CA ALA A 347 -16.43 -6.93 3.71
C ALA A 347 -16.10 -5.67 4.51
N ASP A 348 -14.85 -5.25 4.70
CA ASP A 348 -14.58 -3.93 5.31
C ASP A 348 -14.70 -2.81 4.26
N GLU A 349 -15.41 -1.73 4.57
CA GLU A 349 -15.53 -0.55 3.70
C GLU A 349 -14.48 0.51 3.98
N HIS A 350 -13.82 0.42 5.13
CA HIS A 350 -12.93 1.48 5.62
C HIS A 350 -11.48 1.12 5.37
N LEU A 351 -11.09 -0.15 5.48
CA LEU A 351 -9.69 -0.59 5.35
C LEU A 351 -9.51 -1.95 4.63
N PRO A 352 -10.05 -2.18 3.42
CA PRO A 352 -9.89 -3.46 2.73
C PRO A 352 -8.46 -3.76 2.27
N LEU A 353 -7.55 -2.77 2.33
CA LEU A 353 -6.25 -2.84 1.66
C LEU A 353 -5.29 -3.85 2.31
N GLU A 354 -5.22 -3.91 3.64
CA GLU A 354 -4.29 -4.82 4.35
C GLU A 354 -4.65 -6.28 4.04
N GLY A 355 -5.91 -6.68 4.30
CA GLY A 355 -6.40 -7.99 3.91
C GLY A 355 -6.25 -8.30 2.41
N ALA A 356 -6.50 -7.33 1.52
CA ALA A 356 -6.29 -7.51 0.09
C ALA A 356 -4.82 -7.82 -0.27
N ILE A 357 -3.89 -7.08 0.34
CA ILE A 357 -2.44 -7.25 0.17
C ILE A 357 -1.98 -8.61 0.69
N VAL A 358 -2.48 -9.04 1.86
CA VAL A 358 -2.18 -10.36 2.44
C VAL A 358 -2.71 -11.49 1.55
N LEU A 359 -3.94 -11.38 1.06
CA LEU A 359 -4.53 -12.36 0.15
C LEU A 359 -3.82 -12.42 -1.20
N ALA A 360 -3.42 -11.27 -1.75
CA ALA A 360 -2.63 -11.19 -2.98
C ALA A 360 -1.27 -11.88 -2.87
N SER A 361 -0.74 -11.94 -1.65
CA SER A 361 0.52 -12.59 -1.31
C SER A 361 0.36 -14.07 -0.90
N SER A 362 -0.87 -14.56 -0.85
CA SER A 362 -1.19 -15.94 -0.47
C SER A 362 -1.15 -16.87 -1.70
N PRO A 363 -1.07 -18.20 -1.50
CA PRO A 363 -1.18 -19.17 -2.60
C PRO A 363 -2.57 -19.17 -3.27
N PHE A 364 -3.54 -18.43 -2.71
CA PHE A 364 -4.90 -18.35 -3.24
C PHE A 364 -5.12 -17.18 -4.20
N ALA A 365 -4.14 -16.30 -4.38
CA ALA A 365 -4.29 -15.04 -5.13
C ALA A 365 -4.88 -15.24 -6.54
N ASP A 366 -4.37 -16.22 -7.31
CA ASP A 366 -4.84 -16.52 -8.66
C ASP A 366 -6.31 -16.98 -8.67
N ALA A 367 -6.63 -17.94 -7.79
CA ALA A 367 -7.98 -18.50 -7.70
C ALA A 367 -9.00 -17.48 -7.19
N LEU A 368 -8.60 -16.63 -6.23
CA LEU A 368 -9.41 -15.54 -5.73
C LEU A 368 -9.66 -14.50 -6.82
N SER A 369 -8.63 -14.09 -7.56
CA SER A 369 -8.77 -13.12 -8.65
C SER A 369 -9.76 -13.61 -9.70
N HIS A 370 -9.59 -14.86 -10.15
CA HIS A 370 -10.46 -15.49 -11.13
C HIS A 370 -11.92 -15.56 -10.68
N HIS A 371 -12.15 -15.80 -9.39
CA HIS A 371 -13.48 -15.86 -8.80
C HIS A 371 -14.14 -14.49 -8.71
N LEU A 372 -13.42 -13.50 -8.17
CA LEU A 372 -13.91 -12.13 -8.04
C LEU A 372 -14.25 -11.51 -9.42
N GLU A 373 -13.44 -11.77 -10.45
CA GLU A 373 -13.73 -11.31 -11.81
C GLU A 373 -15.04 -11.86 -12.39
N ARG A 374 -15.37 -13.13 -12.11
CA ARG A 374 -16.50 -13.83 -12.73
C ARG A 374 -17.80 -13.80 -11.93
N HIS A 375 -17.71 -13.79 -10.61
CA HIS A 375 -18.86 -14.12 -9.75
C HIS A 375 -19.18 -13.03 -8.73
N ASP A 376 -18.18 -12.43 -8.12
CA ASP A 376 -18.35 -11.62 -6.91
C ASP A 376 -17.71 -10.23 -7.04
N ARG A 377 -17.69 -9.66 -8.25
CA ARG A 377 -17.11 -8.33 -8.52
C ARG A 377 -17.85 -7.18 -7.84
N ASP A 378 -19.10 -7.41 -7.45
CA ASP A 378 -19.96 -6.47 -6.72
C ASP A 378 -19.63 -6.39 -5.22
N LEU A 379 -18.73 -7.24 -4.69
CA LEU A 379 -18.31 -7.13 -3.30
C LEU A 379 -17.58 -5.80 -3.07
N PRO A 380 -17.82 -5.11 -1.93
CA PRO A 380 -17.28 -3.77 -1.66
C PRO A 380 -15.75 -3.65 -1.83
N GLY A 381 -14.99 -4.67 -1.44
CA GLY A 381 -13.53 -4.67 -1.58
C GLY A 381 -12.98 -5.51 -2.74
N ALA A 382 -13.84 -6.00 -3.65
CA ALA A 382 -13.40 -6.84 -4.78
C ALA A 382 -12.43 -6.10 -5.70
N GLU A 383 -12.68 -4.83 -6.04
CA GLU A 383 -11.82 -4.05 -6.93
C GLU A 383 -10.43 -3.84 -6.32
N VAL A 384 -10.35 -3.46 -5.03
CA VAL A 384 -9.08 -3.30 -4.31
C VAL A 384 -8.32 -4.63 -4.23
N THR A 385 -9.03 -5.73 -3.93
CA THR A 385 -8.45 -7.08 -3.86
C THR A 385 -7.90 -7.52 -5.21
N LEU A 386 -8.68 -7.36 -6.29
CA LEU A 386 -8.25 -7.67 -7.65
C LEU A 386 -7.01 -6.86 -8.08
N ASN A 387 -7.03 -5.55 -7.81
CA ASN A 387 -5.91 -4.66 -8.10
C ASN A 387 -4.65 -5.00 -7.30
N SER A 388 -4.81 -5.59 -6.10
CA SER A 388 -3.70 -6.05 -5.26
C SER A 388 -3.14 -7.39 -5.74
N CYS A 389 -3.99 -8.29 -6.24
CA CYS A 389 -3.56 -9.59 -6.76
C CYS A 389 -2.67 -9.49 -8.01
N GLN A 390 -2.91 -8.49 -8.88
CA GLN A 390 -2.13 -8.26 -10.11
C GLN A 390 -2.09 -9.49 -11.03
N ARG A 391 -3.21 -10.21 -11.14
CA ARG A 391 -3.33 -11.47 -11.91
C ARG A 391 -4.15 -11.33 -13.19
N TYR A 392 -4.28 -10.11 -13.71
CA TYR A 392 -4.92 -9.92 -14.99
C TYR A 392 -4.02 -10.44 -16.11
N ASP A 393 -4.62 -11.06 -17.12
CA ASP A 393 -3.91 -11.20 -18.39
C ASP A 393 -3.77 -9.81 -19.02
N ALA A 394 -2.53 -9.31 -19.09
CA ALA A 394 -2.19 -7.99 -19.61
C ALA A 394 -2.77 -7.77 -21.03
N SER A 395 -2.77 -8.81 -21.85
CA SER A 395 -3.29 -8.80 -23.22
C SER A 395 -4.81 -8.56 -23.22
N SER A 396 -5.54 -9.38 -22.48
CA SER A 396 -6.99 -9.26 -22.30
C SER A 396 -7.37 -7.89 -21.71
N LEU A 397 -6.60 -7.36 -20.77
CA LEU A 397 -6.87 -6.07 -20.15
C LEU A 397 -6.67 -4.90 -21.12
N ALA A 398 -5.60 -4.94 -21.93
CA ALA A 398 -5.37 -3.99 -23.01
C ALA A 398 -6.50 -4.01 -24.05
N ASP A 399 -6.96 -5.20 -24.46
CA ASP A 399 -8.07 -5.36 -25.41
C ASP A 399 -9.41 -4.91 -24.83
N ALA A 400 -9.65 -5.19 -23.54
CA ALA A 400 -10.82 -4.68 -22.83
C ALA A 400 -10.83 -3.15 -22.81
N TYR A 401 -9.68 -2.50 -22.63
CA TYR A 401 -9.59 -1.04 -22.67
C TYR A 401 -9.89 -0.46 -24.07
N ARG A 402 -9.33 -1.08 -25.13
CA ARG A 402 -9.57 -0.64 -26.52
C ARG A 402 -11.05 -0.69 -26.89
N THR A 403 -11.73 -1.75 -26.48
CA THR A 403 -13.13 -2.02 -26.82
C THR A 403 -14.14 -1.42 -25.85
N ALA A 404 -13.70 -0.97 -24.67
CA ALA A 404 -14.56 -0.33 -23.69
C ALA A 404 -15.08 1.02 -24.19
N GLU A 405 -16.36 1.27 -23.91
CA GLU A 405 -16.97 2.58 -24.02
C GLU A 405 -16.20 3.62 -23.19
N PRO A 406 -16.14 4.90 -23.60
CA PRO A 406 -15.39 5.93 -22.90
C PRO A 406 -15.67 6.00 -21.39
N SER A 407 -16.95 5.88 -20.99
CA SER A 407 -17.37 5.88 -19.58
C SER A 407 -16.83 4.70 -18.76
N ASP A 408 -16.50 3.59 -19.41
CA ASP A 408 -16.01 2.36 -18.79
C ASP A 408 -14.48 2.26 -18.78
N ARG A 409 -13.77 3.16 -19.48
CA ARG A 409 -12.30 3.16 -19.54
C ARG A 409 -11.67 3.58 -18.22
N ALA A 410 -12.29 4.54 -17.50
CA ALA A 410 -11.75 5.08 -16.26
C ALA A 410 -11.50 4.01 -15.17
N ARG A 411 -12.37 2.99 -15.09
CA ARG A 411 -12.22 1.86 -14.15
C ARG A 411 -11.12 0.87 -14.53
N LEU A 412 -10.67 0.87 -15.78
CA LEU A 412 -9.62 -0.04 -16.27
C LEU A 412 -8.21 0.53 -16.09
N LEU A 413 -8.07 1.84 -15.88
CA LEU A 413 -6.78 2.51 -15.77
C LEU A 413 -5.94 2.03 -14.58
N VAL A 414 -6.56 1.79 -13.42
CA VAL A 414 -5.84 1.28 -12.24
C VAL A 414 -5.36 -0.16 -12.46
N PRO A 415 -6.20 -1.11 -12.89
CA PRO A 415 -5.73 -2.42 -13.33
C PRO A 415 -4.60 -2.33 -14.37
N LEU A 416 -4.72 -1.47 -15.39
CA LEU A 416 -3.70 -1.35 -16.43
C LEU A 416 -2.36 -0.88 -15.85
N ALA A 417 -2.39 0.09 -14.94
CA ALA A 417 -1.20 0.56 -14.24
C ALA A 417 -0.55 -0.55 -13.41
N HIS A 418 -1.34 -1.29 -12.65
CA HIS A 418 -0.86 -2.35 -11.75
C HIS A 418 -0.45 -3.65 -12.47
N ASN A 419 -0.70 -3.75 -13.78
CA ASN A 419 -0.24 -4.86 -14.62
C ASN A 419 0.70 -4.37 -15.73
N ARG A 420 1.08 -3.08 -15.73
CA ARG A 420 1.92 -2.42 -16.74
C ARG A 420 1.48 -2.72 -18.17
N ALA A 421 0.17 -2.72 -18.37
CA ALA A 421 -0.48 -3.23 -19.58
C ALA A 421 -1.14 -2.11 -20.41
N PHE A 422 -0.83 -0.84 -20.13
CA PHE A 422 -1.42 0.26 -20.89
C PHE A 422 -0.97 0.21 -22.37
N PRO A 423 -1.90 0.18 -23.35
CA PRO A 423 -1.56 -0.03 -24.75
C PRO A 423 -0.65 1.06 -25.33
N HIS A 424 0.49 0.69 -25.93
CA HIS A 424 1.45 1.63 -26.55
C HIS A 424 1.03 2.17 -27.93
N ASP A 425 0.04 1.52 -28.55
CA ASP A 425 -0.52 1.90 -29.85
C ASP A 425 -1.58 3.00 -29.74
N LEU A 426 -2.02 3.36 -28.53
CA LEU A 426 -3.00 4.41 -28.32
C LEU A 426 -2.34 5.80 -28.31
N ASP A 427 -2.99 6.75 -28.97
CA ASP A 427 -2.58 8.14 -28.90
C ASP A 427 -3.03 8.75 -27.57
N LEU A 428 -2.08 8.91 -26.64
CA LEU A 428 -2.35 9.54 -25.34
C LEU A 428 -2.97 10.93 -25.47
N ARG A 429 -2.65 11.70 -26.53
CA ARG A 429 -3.26 13.02 -26.72
C ARG A 429 -4.76 12.90 -26.93
N THR A 430 -5.19 11.95 -27.75
CA THR A 430 -6.60 11.64 -27.98
C THR A 430 -7.26 11.16 -26.68
N GLU A 431 -6.61 10.27 -25.93
CA GLU A 431 -7.15 9.78 -24.64
C GLU A 431 -7.28 10.89 -23.59
N THR A 432 -6.33 11.84 -23.51
CA THR A 432 -6.42 13.01 -22.61
C THR A 432 -7.49 14.03 -23.00
N GLN A 433 -8.14 13.87 -24.17
CA GLN A 433 -9.24 14.74 -24.58
C GLN A 433 -10.61 14.10 -24.33
N ALA A 434 -10.65 12.85 -23.86
CA ALA A 434 -11.89 12.17 -23.55
C ALA A 434 -12.54 12.75 -22.28
N PRO A 435 -13.81 13.18 -22.32
CA PRO A 435 -14.44 13.95 -21.24
C PRO A 435 -14.59 13.16 -19.93
N ASP A 436 -14.66 11.83 -20.01
CA ASP A 436 -14.91 10.96 -18.84
C ASP A 436 -13.64 10.30 -18.29
N VAL A 437 -12.47 10.61 -18.87
CA VAL A 437 -11.19 10.02 -18.44
C VAL A 437 -10.56 10.88 -17.36
N GLU A 438 -10.32 10.30 -16.18
CA GLU A 438 -9.54 10.96 -15.14
C GLU A 438 -8.06 11.02 -15.57
N HIS A 439 -7.58 12.21 -15.97
CA HIS A 439 -6.23 12.41 -16.52
C HIS A 439 -5.12 11.89 -15.60
N ARG A 440 -5.29 12.00 -14.26
CA ARG A 440 -4.32 11.48 -13.29
C ARG A 440 -4.13 9.97 -13.43
N ARG A 441 -5.23 9.21 -13.53
CA ARG A 441 -5.17 7.75 -13.68
C ARG A 441 -4.63 7.36 -15.04
N LEU A 442 -4.93 8.13 -16.08
CA LEU A 442 -4.38 7.91 -17.42
C LEU A 442 -2.86 8.09 -17.43
N LEU A 443 -2.36 9.20 -16.88
CA LEU A 443 -0.93 9.45 -16.75
C LEU A 443 -0.24 8.41 -15.87
N TYR A 444 -0.89 7.97 -14.79
CA TYR A 444 -0.38 6.88 -13.96
C TYR A 444 -0.26 5.55 -14.74
N ALA A 445 -1.30 5.15 -15.47
CA ALA A 445 -1.28 3.90 -16.25
C ALA A 445 -0.28 3.93 -17.40
N ALA A 446 -0.24 5.04 -18.14
CA ALA A 446 0.73 5.28 -19.20
C ALA A 446 2.16 5.33 -18.63
N GLY A 447 2.32 6.00 -17.49
CA GLY A 447 3.55 6.07 -16.71
C GLY A 447 4.08 4.70 -16.36
N MET A 448 3.32 3.91 -15.62
CA MET A 448 3.67 2.54 -15.20
C MET A 448 4.00 1.59 -16.36
N SER A 449 3.49 1.88 -17.55
CA SER A 449 3.74 1.10 -18.77
C SER A 449 4.85 1.69 -19.64
N ALA A 450 5.56 2.74 -19.21
CA ALA A 450 6.58 3.46 -19.97
C ALA A 450 6.12 3.93 -21.36
N HIS A 451 4.90 4.46 -21.45
CA HIS A 451 4.28 4.80 -22.73
C HIS A 451 5.06 5.91 -23.48
N PRO A 452 5.44 5.72 -24.76
CA PRO A 452 6.30 6.67 -25.49
C PRO A 452 5.67 8.06 -25.69
N GLY A 453 4.34 8.14 -25.75
CA GLY A 453 3.60 9.40 -25.88
C GLY A 453 3.76 10.39 -24.70
N LEU A 454 4.30 9.97 -23.55
CA LEU A 454 4.47 10.84 -22.38
C LEU A 454 5.43 12.01 -22.66
N ALA A 455 6.50 11.78 -23.43
CA ALA A 455 7.44 12.83 -23.81
C ALA A 455 6.77 13.94 -24.66
N THR A 456 5.83 13.56 -25.53
CA THR A 456 5.02 14.49 -26.32
C THR A 456 4.02 15.25 -25.44
N LEU A 457 3.30 14.54 -24.56
CA LEU A 457 2.35 15.18 -23.63
C LEU A 457 3.03 16.18 -22.70
N ALA A 458 4.28 15.93 -22.29
CA ALA A 458 5.05 16.85 -21.45
C ALA A 458 5.24 18.25 -22.09
N GLN A 459 5.10 18.36 -23.41
CA GLN A 459 5.22 19.60 -24.16
C GLN A 459 3.88 20.15 -24.65
N GLU A 460 2.75 19.48 -24.37
CA GLU A 460 1.44 19.84 -24.92
C GLU A 460 0.87 21.11 -24.24
N PRO A 461 0.68 22.23 -24.99
CA PRO A 461 0.22 23.48 -24.40
C PRO A 461 -1.21 23.41 -23.86
N GLY A 462 -2.04 22.51 -24.39
CA GLY A 462 -3.43 22.33 -23.99
C GLY A 462 -3.62 21.68 -22.62
N LEU A 463 -2.57 21.04 -22.08
CA LEU A 463 -2.60 20.47 -20.73
C LEU A 463 -2.35 21.54 -19.66
N THR A 464 -2.73 21.23 -18.42
CA THR A 464 -2.33 22.04 -17.27
C THR A 464 -0.80 21.94 -17.05
N PRO A 465 -0.16 22.93 -16.40
CA PRO A 465 1.25 22.84 -16.02
C PRO A 465 1.58 21.58 -15.21
N PHE A 466 0.65 21.16 -14.37
CA PHE A 466 0.73 19.97 -13.53
C PHE A 466 0.81 18.68 -14.35
N GLU A 467 -0.09 18.51 -15.32
CA GLU A 467 -0.12 17.31 -16.17
C GLU A 467 1.12 17.20 -17.05
N ARG A 468 1.58 18.33 -17.61
CA ARG A 468 2.86 18.38 -18.35
C ARG A 468 4.03 17.97 -17.47
N GLN A 469 4.05 18.43 -16.23
CA GLN A 469 5.09 18.09 -15.28
C GLN A 469 5.08 16.59 -14.94
N ALA A 470 3.91 16.03 -14.64
CA ALA A 470 3.74 14.60 -14.39
C ALA A 470 4.17 13.75 -15.59
N ALA A 471 3.72 14.09 -16.81
CA ALA A 471 4.14 13.40 -18.03
C ALA A 471 5.65 13.49 -18.25
N GLY A 472 6.24 14.66 -17.99
CA GLY A 472 7.68 14.88 -18.08
C GLY A 472 8.47 14.04 -17.07
N TRP A 473 7.98 13.93 -15.83
CA TRP A 473 8.58 13.05 -14.82
C TRP A 473 8.55 11.60 -15.27
N TRP A 474 7.36 11.06 -15.60
CA TRP A 474 7.21 9.69 -16.07
C TRP A 474 8.06 9.34 -17.29
N SER A 475 8.23 10.28 -18.24
CA SER A 475 9.06 10.06 -19.43
C SER A 475 10.56 9.86 -19.14
N ARG A 476 11.02 10.20 -17.92
CA ARG A 476 12.43 10.12 -17.51
C ARG A 476 12.70 9.06 -16.44
N VAL A 477 11.66 8.54 -15.79
CA VAL A 477 11.81 7.54 -14.73
C VAL A 477 12.09 6.18 -15.35
N GLU A 478 13.15 5.52 -14.90
CA GLU A 478 13.40 4.12 -15.22
C GLU A 478 12.48 3.22 -14.40
N ILE A 479 11.68 2.42 -15.08
CA ILE A 479 10.78 1.46 -14.45
C ILE A 479 11.51 0.12 -14.39
N PRO A 480 11.80 -0.40 -13.19
CA PRO A 480 12.43 -1.72 -13.04
C PRO A 480 11.59 -2.80 -13.72
N PRO A 481 12.16 -3.92 -14.18
CA PRO A 481 11.39 -5.07 -14.64
C PRO A 481 10.30 -5.47 -13.62
N ALA A 482 9.18 -5.99 -14.10
CA ALA A 482 8.05 -6.39 -13.25
C ALA A 482 8.40 -7.60 -12.39
#